data_AF-A0A838Q3D0-F1
#
_entry.id   AF-A0A838Q3D0-F1
#
_cell.length_a   1.000
_cell.length_b   1.000
_cell.length_c   1.000
_cell.angle_alpha   90.00
_cell.angle_beta   90.00
_cell.angle_gamma   90.00
#
_symmetry.space_group_name_H-M   'P 1'
#
loop_
_entity.id
_entity.type
_entity.pdbx_description
1 polymer ?
#
loop_
_entity_poly.entity_id
_entity_poly.type
_entity_poly.pdbx_seq_one_letter_code
_entity_poly.pdbx_strand_id
1 'polypeptide(L)'
;MNWIKKYWKWLALVAALIALSGAVAFLPIKDWVKAFSDWVRTLGPLGVVVFIGAYALATVLFLPGWIFTVAAGLVYGVAGGTAVALTGAIIGSTLAFLCGRYLVRKRVEAATKGNKKFAAIDKAVGEQGWKIVGLLRLSPIVPFNLSNYFYGVTAVGFVPYVLASAVGMLPGTLLYAYLGGAGKAGLGGEGGQSPLKWVFLGIGLVATVVVTIIVSRTAKKALEKAGAAKGK
;
A
#
# COMPACT_ATOMS: atom_id res chain seq x y z
N MET A 1 26.91 26.79 -16.89
CA MET A 1 27.40 25.61 -16.13
C MET A 1 27.01 25.56 -14.64
N ASN A 2 26.17 26.47 -14.11
CA ASN A 2 25.86 26.53 -12.66
C ASN A 2 24.54 25.84 -12.24
N TRP A 3 23.70 25.38 -13.18
CA TRP A 3 22.50 24.61 -12.81
C TRP A 3 22.84 23.21 -12.30
N ILE A 4 23.90 22.59 -12.84
CA ILE A 4 24.19 21.17 -12.58
C ILE A 4 24.57 20.99 -11.11
N LYS A 5 25.38 21.89 -10.56
CA LYS A 5 25.70 21.91 -9.12
C LYS A 5 24.46 22.16 -8.23
N LYS A 6 23.48 22.93 -8.70
CA LYS A 6 22.23 23.24 -7.97
C LYS A 6 21.29 22.03 -7.87
N TYR A 7 21.27 21.17 -8.89
CA TYR A 7 20.38 20.00 -8.94
C TYR A 7 21.09 18.65 -8.81
N TRP A 8 22.41 18.61 -8.66
CA TRP A 8 23.21 17.39 -8.54
C TRP A 8 22.73 16.47 -7.42
N LYS A 9 22.35 17.02 -6.26
CA LYS A 9 21.80 16.23 -5.14
C LYS A 9 20.48 15.55 -5.52
N TRP A 10 19.63 16.21 -6.30
CA TRP A 10 18.36 15.66 -6.79
C TRP A 10 18.57 14.65 -7.92
N LEU A 11 19.51 14.92 -8.83
CA LEU A 11 19.90 13.98 -9.89
C LEU A 11 20.55 12.71 -9.32
N ALA A 12 21.42 12.84 -8.31
CA ALA A 12 22.01 11.72 -7.60
C ALA A 12 20.96 10.93 -6.82
N LEU A 13 19.97 11.60 -6.22
CA LEU A 13 18.88 10.93 -5.51
C LEU A 13 17.94 10.19 -6.48
N VAL A 14 17.62 10.78 -7.64
CA VAL A 14 16.85 10.12 -8.70
C VAL A 14 17.63 8.94 -9.29
N ALA A 15 18.92 9.11 -9.58
CA ALA A 15 19.79 8.03 -10.05
C ALA A 15 19.92 6.91 -9.01
N ALA A 16 20.04 7.24 -7.72
CA ALA A 16 20.05 6.26 -6.65
C ALA A 16 18.71 5.53 -6.54
N LEU A 17 17.58 6.22 -6.67
CA LEU A 17 16.26 5.59 -6.68
C LEU A 17 16.06 4.68 -7.91
N ILE A 18 16.56 5.07 -9.09
CA ILE A 18 16.53 4.24 -10.31
C ILE A 18 17.45 3.03 -10.15
N ALA A 19 18.66 3.21 -9.62
CA ALA A 19 19.60 2.12 -9.35
C ALA A 19 19.04 1.15 -8.29
N LEU A 20 18.40 1.66 -7.24
CA LEU A 20 17.74 0.84 -6.22
C LEU A 20 16.55 0.08 -6.81
N SER A 21 15.76 0.73 -7.66
CA SER A 21 14.63 0.10 -8.38
C SER A 21 15.10 -0.95 -9.38
N GLY A 22 16.23 -0.70 -10.06
CA GLY A 22 16.89 -1.66 -10.94
C GLY A 22 17.49 -2.83 -10.17
N ALA A 23 18.12 -2.59 -9.03
CA ALA A 23 18.66 -3.62 -8.14
C ALA A 23 17.56 -4.55 -7.62
N VAL A 24 16.37 -4.02 -7.31
CA VAL A 24 15.18 -4.81 -6.94
C VAL A 24 14.77 -5.78 -8.05
N ALA A 25 15.00 -5.45 -9.33
CA ALA A 25 14.71 -6.36 -10.45
C ALA A 25 15.68 -7.55 -10.54
N PHE A 26 16.87 -7.44 -9.95
CA PHE A 26 17.84 -8.54 -9.83
C PHE A 26 17.66 -9.38 -8.56
N LEU A 27 16.78 -8.97 -7.64
CA LEU A 27 16.46 -9.78 -6.47
C LEU A 27 15.58 -10.97 -6.87
N PRO A 28 15.83 -12.17 -6.31
CA PRO A 28 15.03 -13.38 -6.58
C PRO A 28 13.69 -13.33 -5.83
N ILE A 29 12.94 -12.24 -5.98
CA ILE A 29 11.67 -11.97 -5.29
C ILE A 29 10.66 -13.09 -5.58
N LYS A 30 10.64 -13.59 -6.82
CA LYS A 30 9.76 -14.70 -7.21
C LYS A 30 10.04 -15.96 -6.40
N ASP A 31 11.31 -16.30 -6.21
CA ASP A 31 11.71 -17.50 -5.47
C ASP A 31 11.44 -17.34 -3.97
N TRP A 32 11.69 -16.15 -3.41
CA TRP A 32 11.37 -15.85 -2.02
C TRP A 32 9.87 -15.89 -1.75
N VAL A 33 9.07 -15.30 -2.64
CA VAL A 33 7.60 -15.33 -2.52
C VAL A 33 7.09 -16.76 -2.61
N LYS A 34 7.64 -17.57 -3.53
CA LYS A 34 7.29 -18.98 -3.66
C LYS A 34 7.66 -19.77 -2.41
N ALA A 35 8.92 -19.69 -1.96
CA ALA A 35 9.40 -20.38 -0.77
C ALA A 35 8.61 -19.99 0.48
N PHE A 36 8.33 -18.70 0.67
CA PHE A 36 7.50 -18.22 1.77
C PHE A 36 6.06 -18.73 1.68
N SER A 37 5.46 -18.69 0.48
CA SER A 37 4.10 -19.19 0.25
C SER A 37 3.99 -20.69 0.52
N ASP A 38 4.97 -21.47 0.08
CA ASP A 38 5.01 -22.92 0.29
C ASP A 38 5.20 -23.26 1.77
N TRP A 39 6.11 -22.56 2.47
CA TRP A 39 6.30 -22.72 3.91
C TRP A 39 5.05 -22.34 4.72
N VAL A 40 4.40 -21.23 4.40
CA VAL A 40 3.18 -20.81 5.10
C VAL A 40 2.05 -21.83 4.92
N ARG A 41 1.98 -22.50 3.76
CA ARG A 41 0.99 -23.56 3.52
C ARG A 41 1.21 -24.79 4.41
N THR A 42 2.45 -25.13 4.76
CA THR A 42 2.72 -26.27 5.65
C THR A 42 2.27 -26.02 7.10
N LEU A 43 2.00 -24.77 7.48
CA LEU A 43 1.61 -24.39 8.84
C LEU A 43 0.08 -24.46 9.09
N GLY A 44 -0.71 -24.79 8.06
CA GLY A 44 -2.18 -24.87 8.20
C GLY A 44 -2.79 -23.54 8.69
N PRO A 45 -3.70 -23.56 9.69
CA PRO A 45 -4.33 -22.34 10.22
C PRO A 45 -3.34 -21.31 10.79
N LEU A 46 -2.23 -21.75 11.40
CA LEU A 46 -1.19 -20.85 11.92
C LEU A 46 -0.51 -20.05 10.81
N GLY A 47 -0.51 -20.58 9.58
CA GLY A 47 0.00 -19.88 8.42
C GLY A 47 -0.64 -18.51 8.22
N VAL A 48 -1.94 -18.37 8.52
CA VAL A 48 -2.65 -17.08 8.40
C VAL A 48 -2.05 -16.03 9.34
N VAL A 49 -1.81 -16.40 10.60
CA VAL A 49 -1.25 -15.50 11.62
C VAL A 49 0.18 -15.11 11.26
N VAL A 50 0.99 -16.09 10.84
CA VAL A 50 2.37 -15.85 10.39
C VAL A 50 2.41 -14.93 9.17
N PHE A 51 1.50 -15.12 8.21
CA PHE A 51 1.41 -14.27 7.03
C PHE A 51 1.06 -12.82 7.40
N ILE A 52 0.06 -12.62 8.25
CA ILE A 52 -0.34 -11.29 8.75
C ILE A 52 0.84 -10.62 9.45
N GLY A 53 1.54 -11.34 10.32
CA GLY A 53 2.72 -10.84 11.03
C GLY A 53 3.85 -10.44 10.07
N ALA A 54 4.17 -11.30 9.10
CA ALA A 54 5.17 -11.03 8.08
C ALA A 54 4.82 -9.80 7.24
N TYR A 55 3.57 -9.67 6.80
CA TYR A 55 3.07 -8.48 6.10
C TYR A 55 3.26 -7.22 6.96
N ALA A 56 2.82 -7.28 8.22
CA ALA A 56 2.88 -6.14 9.12
C ALA A 56 4.32 -5.67 9.34
N LEU A 57 5.23 -6.61 9.60
CA LEU A 57 6.67 -6.34 9.72
C LEU A 57 7.25 -5.77 8.43
N ALA A 58 6.93 -6.37 7.29
CA ALA A 58 7.36 -5.88 5.98
C ALA A 58 6.93 -4.42 5.74
N THR A 59 5.72 -4.06 6.15
CA THR A 59 5.21 -2.69 6.05
C THR A 59 6.03 -1.71 6.89
N VAL A 60 6.37 -2.09 8.13
CA VAL A 60 7.22 -1.28 9.02
C VAL A 60 8.65 -1.17 8.48
N LEU A 61 9.16 -2.23 7.85
CA LEU A 61 10.51 -2.27 7.27
C LEU A 61 10.61 -1.68 5.86
N PHE A 62 9.59 -0.94 5.41
CA PHE A 62 9.54 -0.32 4.07
C PHE A 62 9.59 -1.30 2.89
N LEU A 63 9.30 -2.58 3.10
CA LEU A 63 9.21 -3.55 2.02
C LEU A 63 7.92 -3.32 1.19
N PRO A 64 7.93 -3.65 -0.13
CA PRO A 64 6.77 -3.41 -0.97
C PRO A 64 5.58 -4.32 -0.61
N GLY A 65 4.53 -3.73 0.00
CA GLY A 65 3.36 -4.49 0.47
C GLY A 65 2.58 -5.21 -0.63
N TRP A 66 2.59 -4.71 -1.86
CA TRP A 66 1.87 -5.33 -2.99
C TRP A 66 2.33 -6.77 -3.27
N ILE A 67 3.61 -7.08 -2.98
CA ILE A 67 4.17 -8.44 -3.13
C ILE A 67 3.44 -9.39 -2.19
N PHE A 68 3.25 -8.98 -0.93
CA PHE A 68 2.51 -9.75 0.07
C PHE A 68 1.02 -9.83 -0.26
N THR A 69 0.43 -8.79 -0.85
CA THR A 69 -0.98 -8.84 -1.29
C THR A 69 -1.21 -9.87 -2.40
N VAL A 70 -0.33 -9.90 -3.41
CA VAL A 70 -0.39 -10.91 -4.48
C VAL A 70 -0.13 -12.31 -3.92
N ALA A 71 0.87 -12.46 -3.05
CA ALA A 71 1.18 -13.73 -2.40
C ALA A 71 -0.01 -14.25 -1.55
N ALA A 72 -0.72 -13.37 -0.84
CA ALA A 72 -1.91 -13.74 -0.08
C ALA A 72 -3.01 -14.30 -1.00
N GLY A 73 -3.21 -13.67 -2.15
CA GLY A 73 -4.11 -14.16 -3.20
C GLY A 73 -3.72 -15.55 -3.73
N LEU A 74 -2.42 -15.77 -3.96
CA LEU A 74 -1.88 -17.04 -4.43
C LEU A 74 -2.05 -18.17 -3.38
N VAL A 75 -1.88 -17.86 -2.10
CA VAL A 75 -1.99 -18.85 -1.02
C VAL A 75 -3.46 -19.14 -0.69
N TYR A 76 -4.23 -18.10 -0.36
CA TYR A 76 -5.56 -18.19 0.24
C TYR A 76 -6.72 -17.92 -0.74
N GLY A 77 -6.45 -17.73 -2.03
CA GLY A 77 -7.45 -17.36 -3.03
C GLY A 77 -7.89 -15.89 -2.90
N VAL A 78 -8.86 -15.47 -3.72
CA VAL A 78 -9.23 -14.04 -3.81
C VAL A 78 -9.85 -13.53 -2.50
N ALA A 79 -10.89 -14.19 -1.98
CA ALA A 79 -11.59 -13.73 -0.79
C ALA A 79 -10.71 -13.85 0.48
N GLY A 80 -10.14 -15.03 0.71
CA GLY A 80 -9.24 -15.27 1.84
C GLY A 80 -7.98 -14.41 1.77
N GLY A 81 -7.37 -14.31 0.58
CA GLY A 81 -6.18 -13.49 0.35
C GLY A 81 -6.44 -12.01 0.57
N THR A 82 -7.61 -11.51 0.16
CA THR A 82 -8.02 -10.12 0.43
C THR A 82 -8.15 -9.87 1.92
N ALA A 83 -8.83 -10.77 2.66
CA ALA A 83 -9.00 -10.63 4.11
C ALA A 83 -7.65 -10.66 4.86
N VAL A 84 -6.79 -11.62 4.53
CA VAL A 84 -5.46 -11.78 5.15
C VAL A 84 -4.56 -10.59 4.82
N ALA A 85 -4.49 -10.19 3.55
CA ALA A 85 -3.67 -9.06 3.14
C ALA A 85 -4.16 -7.74 3.72
N LEU A 86 -5.48 -7.50 3.73
CA LEU A 86 -6.05 -6.28 4.30
C LEU A 86 -5.76 -6.20 5.80
N THR A 87 -5.91 -7.31 6.52
CA THR A 87 -5.59 -7.37 7.96
C THR A 87 -4.11 -7.09 8.21
N GLY A 88 -3.21 -7.74 7.47
CA GLY A 88 -1.77 -7.48 7.55
C GLY A 88 -1.39 -6.03 7.22
N ALA A 89 -2.01 -5.46 6.18
CA ALA A 89 -1.79 -4.07 5.78
C ALA A 89 -2.30 -3.07 6.83
N ILE A 90 -3.48 -3.31 7.43
CA ILE A 90 -4.03 -2.47 8.50
C ILE A 90 -3.11 -2.54 9.73
N ILE A 91 -2.71 -3.73 10.17
CA ILE A 91 -1.83 -3.88 11.34
C ILE A 91 -0.48 -3.22 11.06
N GLY A 92 0.17 -3.52 9.93
CA GLY A 92 1.46 -2.94 9.56
C GLY A 92 1.42 -1.41 9.43
N SER A 93 0.41 -0.88 8.75
CA SER A 93 0.24 0.56 8.60
C SER A 93 -0.09 1.24 9.93
N THR A 94 -0.79 0.55 10.84
CA THR A 94 -1.06 1.04 12.19
C THR A 94 0.22 1.06 13.03
N LEU A 95 1.05 0.02 12.98
CA LEU A 95 2.34 0.01 13.66
C LEU A 95 3.25 1.13 13.16
N ALA A 96 3.38 1.30 11.85
CA ALA A 96 4.16 2.39 11.25
C ALA A 96 3.63 3.78 11.66
N PHE A 97 2.30 3.94 11.70
CA PHE A 97 1.66 5.15 12.22
C PHE A 97 2.02 5.41 13.68
N LEU A 98 1.95 4.40 14.55
CA LEU A 98 2.28 4.53 15.98
C LEU A 98 3.78 4.85 16.17
N CYS A 99 4.67 4.22 15.39
CA CYS A 99 6.08 4.59 15.37
C CYS A 99 6.26 6.07 15.01
N GLY A 100 5.60 6.56 13.96
CA GLY A 100 5.60 7.98 13.61
C GLY A 100 5.08 8.87 14.73
N ARG A 101 3.96 8.48 15.35
CA ARG A 101 3.27 9.23 16.42
C ARG A 101 4.09 9.38 17.68
N TYR A 102 4.72 8.30 18.15
CA TYR A 102 5.37 8.29 19.46
C TYR A 102 6.89 8.53 19.37
N LEU A 103 7.54 8.08 18.30
CA LEU A 103 9.01 8.19 18.18
C LEU A 103 9.46 9.44 17.41
N VAL A 104 8.67 9.89 16.44
CA VAL A 104 9.12 10.89 15.45
C VAL A 104 8.40 12.23 15.57
N ARG A 105 7.11 12.23 15.93
CA ARG A 105 6.25 13.42 15.93
C ARG A 105 6.84 14.62 16.65
N LYS A 106 7.28 14.47 17.90
CA LYS A 106 7.84 15.59 18.69
C LYS A 106 9.06 16.24 18.02
N ARG A 107 9.92 15.43 17.38
CA ARG A 107 11.10 15.93 16.65
C ARG A 107 10.70 16.69 15.39
N VAL A 108 9.71 16.18 14.65
CA VAL A 108 9.19 16.85 13.45
C VAL A 108 8.48 18.14 13.81
N GLU A 109 7.62 18.14 14.82
CA GLU A 109 6.96 19.36 15.32
C GLU A 109 8.00 20.42 15.71
N ALA A 110 9.04 20.04 16.45
CA ALA A 110 10.13 20.95 16.80
C ALA A 110 10.89 21.48 15.58
N ALA A 111 11.25 20.61 14.63
CA ALA A 111 12.00 20.97 13.42
C ALA A 111 11.18 21.82 12.42
N THR A 112 9.86 21.73 12.48
CA THR A 112 8.93 22.44 11.59
C THR A 112 8.27 23.66 12.25
N LYS A 113 8.69 24.03 13.47
CA LYS A 113 8.20 25.24 14.14
C LYS A 113 8.34 26.45 13.22
N GLY A 114 7.25 27.18 13.03
CA GLY A 114 7.18 28.35 12.14
C GLY A 114 6.88 28.03 10.66
N ASN A 115 6.84 26.76 10.25
CA ASN A 115 6.46 26.39 8.88
C ASN A 115 4.93 26.41 8.70
N LYS A 116 4.41 27.51 8.15
CA LYS A 116 2.98 27.71 7.88
C LYS A 116 2.36 26.59 7.02
N LYS A 117 3.12 26.00 6.10
CA LYS A 117 2.62 24.89 5.26
C LYS A 117 2.41 23.62 6.06
N PHE A 118 3.37 23.25 6.91
CA PHE A 118 3.25 22.07 7.76
C PHE A 118 2.09 22.23 8.74
N ALA A 119 1.96 23.38 9.39
CA ALA A 119 0.84 23.67 10.30
C ALA A 119 -0.52 23.58 9.60
N ALA A 120 -0.63 24.08 8.36
CA ALA A 120 -1.86 23.97 7.57
C ALA A 120 -2.20 22.51 7.22
N ILE A 121 -1.21 21.71 6.83
CA ILE A 121 -1.40 20.29 6.54
C ILE A 121 -1.80 19.53 7.80
N ASP A 122 -1.09 19.76 8.90
CA ASP A 122 -1.35 19.13 10.20
C ASP A 122 -2.79 19.40 10.67
N LYS A 123 -3.21 20.67 10.60
CA LYS A 123 -4.58 21.08 10.93
C LYS A 123 -5.62 20.44 10.02
N ALA A 124 -5.44 20.50 8.70
CA ALA A 124 -6.39 19.92 7.75
C ALA A 124 -6.54 18.41 7.95
N VAL A 125 -5.42 17.71 8.15
CA VAL A 125 -5.38 16.27 8.43
C VAL A 125 -5.98 15.93 9.81
N GLY A 126 -5.87 16.82 10.79
CA GLY A 126 -6.56 16.70 12.07
C GLY A 126 -8.09 16.81 11.94
N GLU A 127 -8.57 17.84 11.26
CA GLU A 127 -10.01 18.14 11.12
C GLU A 127 -10.75 17.16 10.18
N GLN A 128 -10.12 16.77 9.07
CA GLN A 128 -10.73 15.92 8.04
C GLN A 128 -9.96 14.60 7.83
N GLY A 129 -9.37 14.08 8.90
CA GLY A 129 -8.48 12.92 8.86
C GLY A 129 -9.03 11.72 8.09
N TRP A 130 -10.29 11.36 8.32
CA TRP A 130 -10.94 10.28 7.56
C TRP A 130 -10.89 10.53 6.04
N LYS A 131 -11.36 11.71 5.60
CA LYS A 131 -11.49 12.04 4.18
C LYS A 131 -10.12 12.13 3.53
N ILE A 132 -9.17 12.82 4.18
CA ILE A 132 -7.83 13.02 3.62
C ILE A 132 -7.07 11.70 3.54
N VAL A 133 -7.07 10.89 4.61
CA VAL A 133 -6.42 9.58 4.59
C VAL A 133 -7.06 8.69 3.52
N GLY A 134 -8.39 8.59 3.50
CA GLY A 134 -9.10 7.75 2.54
C GLY A 134 -8.81 8.14 1.08
N LEU A 135 -8.89 9.43 0.75
CA LEU A 135 -8.58 9.94 -0.59
C LEU A 135 -7.13 9.69 -0.99
N LEU A 136 -6.18 9.90 -0.07
CA LEU A 136 -4.77 9.67 -0.34
C LEU A 136 -4.43 8.18 -0.47
N ARG A 137 -5.14 7.28 0.23
CA ARG A 137 -4.99 5.82 0.07
C ARG A 137 -5.48 5.33 -1.28
N LEU A 138 -6.56 5.91 -1.79
CA LEU A 138 -7.09 5.62 -3.11
C LEU A 138 -6.26 6.25 -4.24
N SER A 139 -5.39 7.19 -3.90
CA SER A 139 -4.52 7.90 -4.81
C SER A 139 -3.15 7.22 -4.91
N PRO A 140 -2.61 6.98 -6.11
CA PRO A 140 -1.26 6.43 -6.28
C PRO A 140 -0.14 7.46 -6.01
N ILE A 141 -0.50 8.69 -5.61
CA ILE A 141 0.45 9.81 -5.50
C ILE A 141 1.47 9.60 -4.37
N VAL A 142 1.05 8.99 -3.25
CA VAL A 142 1.90 8.86 -2.06
C VAL A 142 2.30 7.41 -1.86
N PRO A 143 3.61 7.10 -1.75
CA PRO A 143 4.07 5.75 -1.44
C PRO A 143 3.48 5.24 -0.13
N PHE A 144 2.95 4.02 -0.16
CA PHE A 144 2.23 3.39 0.96
C PHE A 144 3.01 3.46 2.28
N ASN A 145 4.26 2.98 2.26
CA ASN A 145 5.09 2.89 3.46
C ASN A 145 5.37 4.28 4.06
N LEU A 146 5.75 5.25 3.22
CA LEU A 146 6.03 6.62 3.68
C LEU A 146 4.79 7.30 4.23
N SER A 147 3.62 7.11 3.59
CA SER A 147 2.37 7.71 4.02
C SER A 147 2.00 7.31 5.45
N ASN A 148 2.27 6.05 5.86
CA ASN A 148 1.93 5.54 7.19
C ASN A 148 2.61 6.36 8.29
N TYR A 149 3.92 6.61 8.15
CA TYR A 149 4.69 7.42 9.09
C TYR A 149 4.30 8.89 9.02
N PHE A 150 4.00 9.39 7.82
CA PHE A 150 3.54 10.77 7.62
C PHE A 150 2.24 11.03 8.41
N TYR A 151 1.25 10.14 8.32
CA TYR A 151 0.03 10.27 9.13
C TYR A 151 0.32 10.17 10.63
N GLY A 152 1.31 9.37 11.03
CA GLY A 152 1.75 9.28 12.43
C GLY A 152 2.22 10.62 12.99
N VAL A 153 2.94 11.41 12.19
CA VAL A 153 3.46 12.71 12.61
C VAL A 153 2.42 13.83 12.54
N THR A 154 1.29 13.64 11.85
CA THR A 154 0.20 14.63 11.80
C THR A 154 -0.86 14.42 12.89
N ALA A 155 -1.75 15.40 13.09
CA ALA A 155 -2.81 15.44 14.08
C ALA A 155 -4.01 14.51 13.81
N VAL A 156 -3.96 13.62 12.81
CA VAL A 156 -5.08 12.70 12.55
C VAL A 156 -5.35 11.80 13.76
N GLY A 157 -6.64 11.59 14.07
CA GLY A 157 -7.05 10.64 15.09
C GLY A 157 -6.73 9.20 14.68
N PHE A 158 -6.41 8.36 15.66
CA PHE A 158 -6.12 6.93 15.44
C PHE A 158 -7.28 6.19 14.75
N VAL A 159 -8.50 6.35 15.26
CA VAL A 159 -9.70 5.67 14.71
C VAL A 159 -10.02 6.14 13.28
N PRO A 160 -10.10 7.46 12.98
CA PRO A 160 -10.25 7.92 11.61
C PRO A 160 -9.19 7.38 10.65
N TYR A 161 -7.93 7.29 11.11
CA TYR A 161 -6.84 6.77 10.30
C TYR A 161 -7.01 5.28 9.96
N VAL A 162 -7.28 4.43 10.97
CA VAL A 162 -7.41 2.97 10.79
C VAL A 162 -8.58 2.65 9.88
N LEU A 163 -9.75 3.24 10.14
CA LEU A 163 -10.95 2.94 9.38
C LEU A 163 -10.87 3.49 7.95
N ALA A 164 -10.37 4.71 7.75
CA ALA A 164 -10.17 5.24 6.40
C ALA A 164 -9.12 4.44 5.61
N SER A 165 -8.10 3.91 6.30
CA SER A 165 -7.12 3.01 5.71
C SER A 165 -7.74 1.67 5.31
N ALA A 166 -8.58 1.07 6.17
CA ALA A 166 -9.27 -0.18 5.87
C ALA A 166 -10.15 -0.06 4.62
N VAL A 167 -10.96 1.00 4.54
CA VAL A 167 -11.85 1.24 3.39
C VAL A 167 -11.03 1.64 2.15
N GLY A 168 -10.06 2.54 2.30
CA GLY A 168 -9.28 3.07 1.18
C GLY A 168 -8.33 2.04 0.56
N MET A 169 -7.85 1.05 1.31
CA MET A 169 -6.99 -0.01 0.78
C MET A 169 -7.78 -1.11 0.08
N LEU A 170 -9.06 -1.32 0.45
CA LEU A 170 -9.85 -2.48 0.01
C LEU A 170 -9.86 -2.69 -1.51
N PRO A 171 -10.11 -1.68 -2.38
CA PRO A 171 -10.16 -1.89 -3.83
C PRO A 171 -8.81 -2.36 -4.40
N GLY A 172 -7.72 -1.72 -3.96
CA GLY A 172 -6.37 -2.09 -4.37
C GLY A 172 -5.98 -3.48 -3.87
N THR A 173 -6.32 -3.80 -2.62
CA THR A 173 -6.07 -5.12 -2.03
C THR A 173 -6.81 -6.21 -2.78
N LEU A 174 -8.09 -5.99 -3.11
CA LEU A 174 -8.90 -6.91 -3.90
C LEU A 174 -8.27 -7.15 -5.27
N LEU A 175 -7.82 -6.10 -5.97
CA LEU A 175 -7.19 -6.22 -7.28
C LEU A 175 -5.91 -7.06 -7.22
N TYR A 176 -4.99 -6.75 -6.30
CA TYR A 176 -3.73 -7.50 -6.19
C TYR A 176 -3.93 -8.93 -5.69
N ALA A 177 -4.83 -9.16 -4.73
CA ALA A 177 -5.18 -10.50 -4.27
C ALA A 177 -5.87 -11.30 -5.38
N TYR A 178 -6.68 -10.65 -6.21
CA TYR A 178 -7.26 -11.25 -7.39
C TYR A 178 -6.18 -11.70 -8.37
N LEU A 179 -5.19 -10.85 -8.67
CA LEU A 179 -4.07 -11.22 -9.56
C LEU A 179 -3.32 -12.46 -9.06
N GLY A 180 -3.07 -12.56 -7.75
CA GLY A 180 -2.49 -13.75 -7.14
C GLY A 180 -3.38 -14.99 -7.24
N GLY A 181 -4.67 -14.84 -6.95
CA GLY A 181 -5.65 -15.93 -7.00
C GLY A 181 -5.90 -16.45 -8.42
N ALA A 182 -5.94 -15.56 -9.42
CA ALA A 182 -6.04 -15.94 -10.83
C ALA A 182 -4.78 -16.69 -11.30
N GLY A 183 -3.59 -16.28 -10.84
CA GLY A 183 -2.35 -17.03 -11.06
C GLY A 183 -2.42 -18.46 -10.53
N LYS A 184 -3.01 -18.67 -9.33
CA LYS A 184 -3.26 -20.02 -8.77
C LYS A 184 -4.16 -20.86 -9.69
N ALA A 185 -5.22 -20.25 -10.24
CA ALA A 185 -6.18 -20.94 -11.11
C ALA A 185 -5.59 -21.32 -12.48
N GLY A 186 -4.63 -20.55 -12.98
CA GLY A 186 -3.93 -20.81 -14.25
C GLY A 186 -2.76 -21.78 -14.15
N LEU A 187 -2.10 -21.84 -12.99
CA LEU A 187 -1.01 -22.78 -12.72
C LEU A 187 -1.49 -24.15 -12.22
N GLY A 188 -2.68 -24.21 -11.60
CA GLY A 188 -3.34 -25.44 -11.16
C GLY A 188 -4.13 -26.09 -12.28
N GLY A 189 -3.46 -26.84 -13.15
CA GLY A 189 -4.05 -27.66 -14.22
C GLY A 189 -4.83 -28.89 -13.74
N GLU A 190 -5.52 -28.82 -12.60
CA GLU A 190 -6.27 -29.96 -12.06
C GLU A 190 -7.75 -29.60 -11.85
N GLY A 191 -8.60 -30.36 -12.53
CA GLY A 191 -10.05 -30.38 -12.37
C GLY A 191 -10.81 -29.56 -13.40
N GLY A 192 -11.11 -30.19 -14.55
CA GLY A 192 -12.09 -29.81 -15.57
C GLY A 192 -12.67 -28.40 -15.46
N GLN A 193 -11.85 -27.37 -15.69
CA GLN A 193 -12.31 -26.01 -15.50
C GLN A 193 -13.19 -25.63 -16.70
N SER A 194 -14.51 -25.63 -16.46
CA SER A 194 -15.50 -25.13 -17.42
C SER A 194 -15.05 -23.75 -17.93
N PRO A 195 -15.08 -23.48 -19.25
CA PRO A 195 -14.77 -22.17 -19.83
C PRO A 195 -15.46 -21.00 -19.11
N LEU A 196 -16.64 -21.27 -18.53
CA LEU A 196 -17.38 -20.35 -17.67
C LEU A 196 -16.56 -19.80 -16.50
N LYS A 197 -15.73 -20.61 -15.81
CA LYS A 197 -14.92 -20.12 -14.67
C LYS A 197 -13.91 -19.08 -15.12
N TRP A 198 -13.28 -19.26 -16.27
CA TRP A 198 -12.36 -18.28 -16.86
C TRP A 198 -13.08 -17.02 -17.33
N VAL A 199 -14.29 -17.15 -17.86
CA VAL A 199 -15.14 -16.02 -18.21
C VAL A 199 -15.55 -15.23 -16.97
N PHE A 200 -16.05 -15.88 -15.92
CA PHE A 200 -16.42 -15.23 -14.66
C PHE A 200 -15.22 -14.58 -13.97
N LEU A 201 -14.06 -15.24 -14.00
CA LEU A 201 -12.82 -14.64 -13.55
C LEU A 201 -12.50 -13.40 -14.39
N GLY A 202 -12.45 -13.50 -15.72
CA GLY A 202 -12.18 -12.36 -16.60
C GLY A 202 -13.12 -11.18 -16.35
N ILE A 203 -14.43 -11.44 -16.23
CA ILE A 203 -15.43 -10.42 -15.90
C ILE A 203 -15.16 -9.81 -14.52
N GLY A 204 -14.85 -10.64 -13.51
CA GLY A 204 -14.52 -10.17 -12.16
C GLY A 204 -13.26 -9.30 -12.11
N LEU A 205 -12.24 -9.63 -12.90
CA LEU A 205 -11.03 -8.82 -13.04
C LEU A 205 -11.35 -7.48 -13.68
N VAL A 206 -12.06 -7.48 -14.81
CA VAL A 206 -12.44 -6.25 -15.51
C VAL A 206 -13.28 -5.36 -14.59
N ALA A 207 -14.28 -5.92 -13.91
CA ALA A 207 -15.09 -5.19 -12.94
C ALA A 207 -14.24 -4.59 -11.81
N THR A 208 -13.31 -5.36 -11.24
CA THR A 208 -12.41 -4.89 -10.17
C THR A 208 -11.49 -3.77 -10.64
N VAL A 209 -10.92 -3.91 -11.84
CA VAL A 209 -10.07 -2.87 -12.45
C VAL A 209 -10.87 -1.61 -12.72
N VAL A 210 -12.06 -1.73 -13.31
CA VAL A 210 -12.95 -0.59 -13.59
C VAL A 210 -13.34 0.14 -12.30
N VAL A 211 -13.78 -0.59 -11.27
CA VAL A 211 -14.13 -0.01 -9.97
C VAL A 211 -12.92 0.68 -9.35
N THR A 212 -11.75 0.03 -9.34
CA THR A 212 -10.52 0.61 -8.81
C THR A 212 -10.13 1.89 -9.56
N ILE A 213 -10.19 1.88 -10.89
CA ILE A 213 -9.90 3.06 -11.72
C ILE A 213 -10.90 4.18 -11.44
N ILE A 214 -12.20 3.89 -11.39
CA ILE A 214 -13.24 4.90 -11.13
C ILE A 214 -13.03 5.53 -9.75
N VAL A 215 -12.81 4.71 -8.73
CA VAL A 215 -12.60 5.17 -7.36
C VAL A 215 -11.31 5.99 -7.27
N SER A 216 -10.19 5.49 -7.81
CA SER A 216 -8.92 6.22 -7.82
C SER A 216 -8.97 7.52 -8.61
N ARG A 217 -9.65 7.54 -9.77
CA ARG A 217 -9.84 8.77 -10.55
C ARG A 217 -10.73 9.77 -9.83
N THR A 218 -11.79 9.31 -9.17
CA THR A 218 -12.68 10.16 -8.39
C THR A 218 -11.95 10.75 -7.19
N ALA A 219 -11.15 9.94 -6.49
CA ALA A 219 -10.31 10.39 -5.39
C ALA A 219 -9.27 11.43 -5.86
N LYS A 220 -8.60 11.17 -6.99
CA LYS A 220 -7.63 12.12 -7.58
C LYS A 220 -8.30 13.45 -7.92
N LYS A 221 -9.45 13.45 -8.61
CA LYS A 221 -10.20 14.66 -8.96
C LYS A 221 -10.67 15.43 -7.72
N ALA A 222 -11.10 14.72 -6.66
CA ALA A 222 -11.51 15.34 -5.41
C ALA A 222 -10.33 16.04 -4.70
N LEU A 223 -9.15 15.42 -4.71
CA LEU A 223 -7.93 16.03 -4.18
C LEU A 223 -7.47 17.25 -5.00
N GLU A 224 -7.58 17.19 -6.33
CA GLU A 224 -7.28 18.33 -7.21
C GLU A 224 -8.20 19.53 -6.93
N LYS A 225 -9.51 19.28 -6.78
CA LYS A 225 -10.51 20.32 -6.43
C LYS A 225 -10.28 20.91 -5.03
N ALA A 226 -9.79 20.10 -4.08
CA ALA A 226 -9.47 20.54 -2.73
C ALA A 226 -8.15 21.34 -2.63
N GLY A 227 -7.49 21.66 -3.75
CA GLY A 227 -6.26 22.44 -3.78
C GLY A 227 -4.99 21.68 -3.40
N ALA A 228 -5.08 20.37 -3.10
CA ALA A 228 -3.94 19.54 -2.74
C ALA A 228 -3.00 19.23 -3.92
N ALA A 229 -3.40 19.57 -5.16
CA ALA A 229 -2.60 19.38 -6.37
C ALA A 229 -1.98 20.66 -6.95
N LYS A 230 -2.30 21.87 -6.42
CA LYS A 230 -1.61 23.11 -6.83
C LYS A 230 -0.40 23.37 -5.96
N GLY A 231 0.57 22.47 -6.12
CA GLY A 231 1.93 22.60 -5.63
C GLY A 231 2.93 22.90 -6.75
N LYS A 232 2.55 23.73 -7.72
CA LYS A 232 3.38 24.61 -8.56
C LYS A 232 2.50 25.25 -9.64
#